data_AF-A0ABD7TSJ9-F1
#
_entry.id   AF-A0ABD7TSJ9-F1
#
_cell.length_a   1.000
_cell.length_b   1.000
_cell.length_c   1.000
_cell.angle_alpha   90.00
_cell.angle_beta   90.00
_cell.angle_gamma   90.00
#
_symmetry.space_group_name_H-M   'P 1'
#
loop_
_entity.id
_entity.type
_entity.pdbx_description
1 polymer ?
#
loop_
_entity_poly.entity_id
_entity_poly.type
_entity_poly.pdbx_seq_one_letter_code
_entity_poly.pdbx_strand_id
1 'polypeptide(L)' 'MKFVISWICMSILGFLGLAILAVVGHAIDWMNITVGAVLFGLLLTWTFHPIAPKDFLGQHR' A
#
# COMPACT_ATOMS: atom_id res chain seq x y z
N MET A 1 13.76 -7.63 4.33
CA MET A 1 13.38 -6.90 5.56
C MET A 1 12.89 -5.46 5.29
N LYS A 2 13.62 -4.64 4.50
CA LYS A 2 13.21 -3.24 4.21
C LYS A 2 11.83 -3.09 3.54
N PHE A 3 11.49 -3.97 2.60
CA PHE A 3 10.20 -3.97 1.91
C PHE A 3 9.02 -4.19 2.88
N VAL A 4 9.09 -5.24 3.71
CA VAL A 4 8.00 -5.60 4.64
C VAL A 4 7.73 -4.49 5.65
N ILE A 5 8.78 -3.84 6.17
CA ILE A 5 8.64 -2.71 7.09
C ILE A 5 8.00 -1.51 6.38
N SER A 6 8.46 -1.19 5.17
CA SER A 6 7.87 -0.10 4.37
C SER A 6 6.41 -0.39 4.04
N TRP A 7 6.07 -1.64 3.74
CA TRP A 7 4.70 -2.09 3.49
C TRP A 7 3.79 -1.93 4.69
N ILE A 8 4.24 -2.32 5.88
CA ILE A 8 3.47 -2.13 7.11
C ILE A 8 3.21 -0.64 7.36
N CYS A 9 4.24 0.22 7.24
CA CYS A 9 4.07 1.66 7.42
C CYS A 9 3.10 2.28 6.42
N MET A 10 3.21 1.91 5.13
CA MET A 10 2.30 2.41 4.09
C MET A 10 0.88 1.90 4.28
N SER A 11 0.70 0.68 4.79
CA SER A 11 -0.62 0.12 5.10
C SER A 11 -1.28 0.86 6.28
N ILE A 12 -0.51 1.23 7.31
CA ILE A 12 -1.02 2.03 8.45
C ILE A 12 -1.44 3.43 7.97
N LEU A 13 -0.63 4.08 7.13
CA LEU A 13 -0.97 5.38 6.55
C LEU A 13 -2.20 5.30 5.63
N GLY A 14 -2.29 4.26 4.80
CA GLY A 14 -3.44 3.97 3.97
C GLY A 14 -4.72 3.76 4.78
N PHE A 15 -4.61 3.03 5.89
CA PHE A 15 -5.73 2.80 6.81
C PHE A 15 -6.23 4.11 7.40
N LEU A 16 -5.33 4.97 7.86
CA LEU A 16 -5.70 6.28 8.41
C LEU A 16 -6.43 7.14 7.37
N GLY A 17 -5.94 7.18 6.13
CA GLY A 17 -6.57 7.92 5.04
C GLY A 17 -7.95 7.39 4.65
N LEU A 18 -8.07 6.06 4.49
CA LEU A 18 -9.34 5.41 4.15
C LEU A 18 -10.36 5.52 5.30
N ALA A 19 -9.92 5.46 6.55
CA ALA A 19 -10.79 5.63 7.72
C ALA A 19 -11.38 7.06 7.77
N ILE A 20 -10.58 8.10 7.50
CA ILE A 20 -11.08 9.48 7.42
C ILE A 20 -12.13 9.59 6.30
N LEU A 21 -11.84 9.03 5.11
CA LEU A 21 -12.77 9.03 3.98
C LEU A 21 -14.09 8.33 4.31
N ALA A 22 -14.02 7.18 4.98
CA ALA A 22 -15.19 6.40 5.35
C ALA A 22 -16.07 7.09 6.41
N VAL A 23 -15.44 7.79 7.36
CA VAL A 23 -16.15 8.61 8.35
C VAL A 23 -16.87 9.78 7.68
N VAL A 24 -16.20 10.50 6.78
CA VAL A 24 -16.81 11.62 6.03
C VAL A 24 -17.93 11.13 5.10
N GLY A 25 -17.75 9.98 4.47
CA GLY A 25 -18.75 9.38 3.57
C GLY A 25 -19.90 8.66 4.29
N HIS A 26 -19.90 8.60 5.62
CA HIS A 26 -20.83 7.81 6.44
C HIS A 26 -20.96 6.33 6.02
N ALA A 27 -19.94 5.79 5.34
CA ALA A 27 -19.92 4.46 4.76
C ALA A 27 -18.84 3.61 5.45
N ILE A 28 -19.05 3.35 6.75
CA ILE A 28 -18.05 2.69 7.59
C ILE A 28 -18.19 1.17 7.49
N ASP A 29 -17.36 0.57 6.66
CA ASP A 29 -17.09 -0.87 6.65
C ASP A 29 -15.62 -1.12 7.01
N TRP A 30 -15.39 -1.48 8.28
CA TRP A 30 -14.06 -1.69 8.82
C TRP A 30 -13.29 -2.82 8.11
N MET A 31 -13.99 -3.83 7.57
CA MET A 31 -13.34 -4.94 6.87
C MET A 31 -12.82 -4.45 5.52
N ASN A 32 -13.64 -3.73 4.75
CA ASN A 32 -13.23 -3.17 3.46
C ASN A 32 -12.13 -2.11 3.60
N ILE A 33 -12.19 -1.29 4.65
CA ILE A 33 -11.15 -0.30 4.96
C ILE A 33 -9.82 -0.99 5.28
N THR A 34 -9.85 -2.05 6.08
CA THR A 34 -8.63 -2.80 6.46
C THR A 34 -8.01 -3.50 5.25
N VAL A 35 -8.82 -4.21 4.46
CA VAL A 35 -8.35 -4.88 3.23
C VAL A 35 -7.83 -3.87 2.22
N GLY A 36 -8.56 -2.77 2.01
CA GLY A 36 -8.16 -1.68 1.14
C GLY A 36 -6.84 -1.04 1.56
N ALA A 37 -6.63 -0.83 2.86
CA ALA A 37 -5.40 -0.27 3.39
C ALA A 37 -4.18 -1.17 3.17
N VAL A 38 -4.34 -2.49 3.36
CA VAL A 38 -3.27 -3.47 3.13
C VAL A 38 -2.89 -3.53 1.65
N LEU A 39 -3.88 -3.54 0.76
CA LEU A 39 -3.66 -3.55 -0.70
C LEU A 39 -3.06 -2.24 -1.19
N PHE A 40 -3.55 -1.10 -0.69
CA PHE A 40 -3.03 0.22 -1.02
C PHE A 40 -1.59 0.40 -0.53
N GLY A 41 -1.30 -0.05 0.70
CA GLY A 41 0.04 -0.09 1.24
C GLY A 41 0.97 -0.96 0.39
N LEU A 42 0.50 -2.11 -0.09
CA LEU A 42 1.28 -2.99 -0.96
C LEU A 42 1.62 -2.30 -2.28
N LEU A 43 0.64 -1.63 -2.89
CA LEU A 43 0.79 -0.90 -4.14
C LEU A 43 1.83 0.23 -4.00
N LEU A 44 1.72 1.05 -2.95
CA LEU A 44 2.66 2.14 -2.68
C LEU A 44 4.07 1.62 -2.40
N THR A 45 4.20 0.56 -1.61
CA THR A 45 5.53 0.01 -1.35
C THR A 45 6.13 -0.58 -2.62
N TRP A 46 5.32 -1.15 -3.51
CA TRP A 46 5.78 -1.59 -4.83
C TRP A 46 6.28 -0.46 -5.72
N THR A 47 5.66 0.73 -5.70
CA THR A 47 6.12 1.86 -6.52
C THR A 47 7.47 2.40 -6.06
N PHE A 48 7.73 2.42 -4.75
CA PHE A 48 9.00 2.92 -4.19
C PHE A 48 10.08 1.85 -4.09
N HIS A 49 9.69 0.59 -3.85
CA HIS A 49 10.58 -0.55 -3.69
C HIS A 49 10.07 -1.71 -4.55
N PRO A 50 10.19 -1.61 -5.89
CA PRO A 50 9.77 -2.67 -6.79
C PRO A 50 10.51 -3.95 -6.45
N ILE A 51 9.76 -5.04 -6.29
CA ILE A 51 10.32 -6.39 -6.07
C ILE A 51 10.98 -6.89 -7.36
N ALA A 52 10.58 -6.36 -8.52
CA ALA A 52 11.23 -6.64 -9.79
C ALA A 52 12.66 -6.07 -9.80
N PRO A 53 13.68 -6.90 -10.09
CA PRO A 53 15.04 -6.41 -10.21
C PRO A 53 15.11 -5.36 -11.32
N LYS A 54 15.80 -4.24 -11.03
CA LYS A 54 16.11 -3.20 -12.02
C LYS A 54 16.78 -3.77 -13.29
N ASP A 55 17.36 -4.96 -13.17
CA ASP A 55 18.02 -5.71 -14.24
C ASP A 55 17.07 -6.17 -15.35
N PHE A 56 15.76 -6.32 -15.11
CA PHE A 56 14.81 -6.65 -16.19
C PHE A 56 14.67 -5.54 -17.25
N LEU A 57 14.90 -4.28 -16.87
CA LEU A 57 14.86 -3.14 -17.79
C LEU A 57 16.21 -2.90 -18.48
N GLY A 58 17.30 -3.47 -17.96
CA GLY A 58 18.66 -3.34 -18.50
C GLY A 58 19.13 -4.54 -19.32
N GLN A 59 18.49 -5.70 -19.21
CA GLN A 59 18.87 -6.93 -19.94
C GLN A 59 18.55 -6.91 -21.44
N HIS A 60 17.84 -5.89 -21.93
CA HIS A 60 17.52 -5.67 -23.34
C HIS A 60 18.29 -4.48 -23.96
N ARG A 61 19.42 -4.06 -23.38
CA ARG A 61 20.27 -3.02 -23.97
C ARG A 61 21.63 -3.55 -24.38
#